data_AF-D3E9E8-F1
#
_entry.id   AF-D3E9E8-F1
#
_cell.length_a   1.000
_cell.length_b   1.000
_cell.length_c   1.000
_cell.angle_alpha   90.00
_cell.angle_beta   90.00
_cell.angle_gamma   90.00
#
_symmetry.space_group_name_H-M   'P 1'
#
loop_
_entity.id
_entity.type
_entity.pdbx_description
1 polymer ?
#
loop_
_entity_poly.entity_id
_entity_poly.type
_entity_poly.pdbx_seq_one_letter_code
_entity_poly.pdbx_strand_id
1 'polypeptide(L)'
;MSNIIKVGGLKLLFFCAGLGFILLGSGCESKTEEEVQPEVVSVSAEEMIAIPWNEGWSPAISVTPGIPFELKGSDEIAYDLSGDTDYLCVEIEGRLESIGKAGTSRKAGERVYWSPLCGEPSADLAEIEASWVTLVRKQEGYSTGLVLVGISPERENGNGGSTFKANIIASLAFPQQDGAYQEISDEDLRDLEAEYKK
;
A
#
# COMPACT_ATOMS: atom_id res chain seq x y z
N MET A 1 43.77 -10.64 -46.97
CA MET A 1 43.48 -11.93 -46.31
C MET A 1 42.12 -11.77 -45.64
N SER A 2 41.05 -12.10 -46.37
CA SER A 2 40.20 -13.31 -46.17
C SER A 2 39.41 -13.27 -44.85
N ASN A 3 38.10 -13.47 -44.77
CA ASN A 3 37.07 -13.76 -45.76
C ASN A 3 35.69 -13.42 -45.15
N ILE A 4 34.77 -13.15 -46.06
CA ILE A 4 33.31 -13.04 -45.95
C ILE A 4 32.69 -14.28 -45.27
N ILE A 5 31.58 -14.12 -44.53
CA ILE A 5 30.31 -14.86 -44.75
C ILE A 5 29.12 -13.96 -44.33
N LYS A 6 28.16 -13.90 -45.25
CA LYS A 6 26.91 -13.14 -45.29
C LYS A 6 25.83 -14.16 -45.58
N VAL A 7 24.82 -14.36 -44.72
CA VAL A 7 23.53 -15.02 -45.03
C VAL A 7 22.56 -14.53 -43.95
N GLY A 8 21.48 -13.78 -44.21
CA GLY A 8 20.31 -14.05 -45.06
C GLY A 8 19.14 -14.30 -44.08
N GLY A 9 18.19 -13.38 -43.84
CA GLY A 9 17.20 -12.91 -44.80
C GLY A 9 16.08 -13.95 -44.95
N LEU A 10 15.10 -13.96 -44.05
CA LEU A 10 13.87 -14.75 -44.22
C LEU A 10 12.63 -13.90 -43.89
N LYS A 11 12.05 -13.31 -44.93
CA LYS A 11 10.67 -12.81 -44.93
C LYS A 11 9.74 -14.03 -45.03
N LEU A 12 8.83 -14.20 -44.09
CA LEU A 12 7.69 -15.10 -44.24
C LEU A 12 6.45 -14.25 -44.56
N LEU A 13 6.16 -14.11 -45.84
CA LEU A 13 4.86 -13.67 -46.34
C LEU A 13 3.99 -14.94 -46.45
N PHE A 14 2.95 -15.05 -45.63
CA PHE A 14 1.87 -16.01 -45.88
C PHE A 14 0.65 -15.24 -46.42
N PHE A 15 0.47 -15.34 -47.73
CA PHE A 15 -0.81 -15.13 -48.39
C PHE A 15 -1.60 -16.45 -48.34
N CYS A 16 -2.77 -16.44 -47.72
CA CYS A 16 -3.83 -17.40 -48.03
C CYS A 16 -5.13 -16.62 -48.26
N ALA A 17 -5.57 -16.64 -49.51
CA ALA A 17 -6.85 -16.13 -49.95
C ALA A 17 -7.90 -17.26 -49.97
N GLY A 18 -9.12 -16.92 -49.55
CA GLY A 18 -10.38 -17.46 -50.06
C GLY A 18 -10.87 -18.83 -49.56
N LEU A 19 -11.95 -18.83 -48.77
CA LEU A 19 -13.32 -19.18 -49.22
C LEU A 19 -14.24 -19.32 -48.00
N GLY A 20 -15.42 -18.69 -48.08
CA GLY A 20 -16.42 -18.71 -47.02
C GLY A 20 -17.14 -20.04 -46.86
N PHE A 21 -17.65 -20.26 -45.65
CA PHE A 21 -18.83 -21.05 -45.40
C PHE A 21 -19.64 -20.40 -44.27
N ILE A 22 -20.91 -20.15 -44.55
CA ILE A 22 -21.93 -19.69 -43.60
C ILE A 22 -22.25 -20.85 -42.66
N LEU A 23 -22.21 -20.61 -41.35
CA LEU A 23 -23.06 -21.32 -40.39
C LEU A 23 -23.59 -20.34 -39.36
N LEU A 24 -24.90 -20.11 -39.42
CA LEU A 24 -25.73 -19.60 -38.34
C LEU A 24 -25.70 -20.61 -37.18
N GLY A 25 -25.52 -20.13 -35.96
CA GLY A 25 -25.63 -20.99 -34.78
C GLY A 25 -25.27 -20.30 -33.48
N SER A 26 -26.29 -19.70 -32.87
CA SER A 26 -26.54 -19.67 -31.42
C SER A 26 -25.48 -19.10 -30.47
N GLY A 27 -25.89 -18.05 -29.75
CA GLY A 27 -25.35 -17.72 -28.44
C GLY A 27 -24.09 -16.86 -28.45
N CYS A 28 -24.27 -15.54 -28.55
CA CYS A 28 -23.45 -14.68 -27.70
C CYS A 28 -23.88 -14.97 -26.27
N GLU A 29 -23.31 -16.03 -25.70
CA GLU A 29 -23.19 -16.15 -24.26
C GLU A 29 -22.27 -15.00 -23.89
N SER A 30 -22.87 -13.94 -23.34
CA SER A 30 -22.14 -12.91 -22.63
C SER A 30 -21.29 -13.67 -21.63
N LYS A 31 -19.99 -13.78 -21.90
CA LYS A 31 -19.02 -14.04 -20.84
C LYS A 31 -19.27 -12.91 -19.86
N THR A 32 -20.04 -13.21 -18.82
CA THR A 32 -19.82 -12.58 -17.53
C THR A 32 -18.33 -12.72 -17.34
N GLU A 33 -17.60 -11.61 -17.48
CA GLU A 33 -16.29 -11.50 -16.87
C GLU A 33 -16.56 -11.83 -15.41
N GLU A 34 -16.28 -13.07 -15.02
CA GLU A 34 -15.99 -13.36 -13.64
C GLU A 34 -14.91 -12.35 -13.30
N GLU A 35 -15.27 -11.39 -12.47
CA GLU A 35 -14.35 -10.43 -11.91
C GLU A 35 -13.32 -11.27 -11.15
N VAL A 36 -12.22 -11.60 -11.82
CA VAL A 36 -11.16 -12.41 -11.27
C VAL A 36 -10.59 -11.59 -10.13
N GLN A 37 -10.98 -11.94 -8.90
CA GLN A 37 -10.44 -11.26 -7.74
C GLN A 37 -8.92 -11.37 -7.77
N PRO A 38 -8.21 -10.27 -7.53
CA PRO A 38 -6.78 -10.26 -7.64
C PRO A 38 -6.19 -11.25 -6.64
N GLU A 39 -5.26 -12.09 -7.10
CA GLU A 39 -4.55 -13.00 -6.21
C GLU A 39 -3.70 -12.15 -5.25
N VAL A 40 -3.86 -12.34 -3.94
CA VAL A 40 -3.13 -11.61 -2.89
C VAL A 40 -2.28 -12.60 -2.08
N VAL A 41 -1.04 -12.23 -1.76
CA VAL A 41 -0.11 -13.09 -1.02
C VAL A 41 0.44 -12.35 0.20
N SER A 42 0.48 -13.01 1.35
CA SER A 42 1.11 -12.45 2.55
C SER A 42 2.62 -12.37 2.40
N VAL A 43 3.19 -11.22 2.78
CA VAL A 43 4.64 -10.94 2.70
C VAL A 43 5.15 -10.26 3.96
N SER A 44 6.46 -10.27 4.17
CA SER A 44 7.07 -9.56 5.29
C SER A 44 6.83 -8.06 5.18
N ALA A 45 6.32 -7.45 6.24
CA ALA A 45 6.10 -6.01 6.30
C ALA A 45 7.40 -5.20 6.23
N GLU A 46 8.53 -5.80 6.63
CA GLU A 46 9.85 -5.19 6.62
C GLU A 46 10.30 -4.81 5.19
N GLU A 47 9.72 -5.44 4.16
CA GLU A 47 9.96 -5.09 2.76
C GLU A 47 9.28 -3.77 2.37
N MET A 48 8.24 -3.36 3.09
CA MET A 48 7.43 -2.18 2.77
C MET A 48 7.59 -1.05 3.77
N ILE A 49 7.66 -1.34 5.06
CA ILE A 49 7.79 -0.35 6.12
C ILE A 49 8.75 -0.83 7.21
N ALA A 50 9.37 0.12 7.91
CA ALA A 50 9.99 -0.15 9.20
C ALA A 50 9.40 0.75 10.29
N ILE A 51 9.19 0.16 11.47
CA ILE A 51 8.77 0.85 12.69
C ILE A 51 9.93 0.70 13.69
N PRO A 52 10.89 1.64 13.72
CA PRO A 52 12.15 1.49 14.47
C PRO A 52 12.01 1.42 15.99
N TRP A 53 10.80 1.62 16.53
CA TRP A 53 10.50 1.49 17.96
C TRP A 53 9.23 0.67 18.19
N ASN A 54 9.36 -0.50 18.84
CA ASN A 54 8.28 -1.47 19.03
C ASN A 54 7.89 -1.69 20.51
N GLU A 55 8.59 -1.06 21.46
CA GLU A 55 8.33 -1.14 22.90
C GLU A 55 7.70 0.17 23.42
N GLY A 56 6.42 0.40 23.10
CA GLY A 56 5.60 1.48 23.68
C GLY A 56 6.11 2.91 23.42
N TRP A 57 5.38 3.69 22.63
CA TRP A 57 5.71 5.10 22.39
C TRP A 57 4.94 6.00 23.35
N SER A 58 5.61 6.93 24.03
CA SER A 58 4.97 7.98 24.83
C SER A 58 5.30 9.37 24.29
N PRO A 59 4.34 10.33 24.29
CA PRO A 59 4.59 11.70 23.87
C PRO A 59 5.61 12.45 24.73
N ALA A 60 5.84 12.01 25.98
CA ALA A 60 6.57 12.77 26.99
C ALA A 60 8.10 12.67 26.93
N ILE A 61 8.68 11.71 26.17
CA ILE A 61 10.13 11.41 26.21
C ILE A 61 10.74 11.22 24.81
N SER A 62 10.05 11.62 23.74
CA SER A 62 10.54 11.37 22.38
C SER A 62 11.00 12.66 21.71
N VAL A 63 12.28 12.72 21.32
CA VAL A 63 12.74 13.64 20.25
C VAL A 63 12.07 13.33 18.92
N THR A 64 11.46 12.14 18.82
CA THR A 64 10.74 11.64 17.67
C THR A 64 9.28 12.10 17.76
N PRO A 65 8.75 12.79 16.74
CA PRO A 65 7.45 13.46 16.81
C PRO A 65 6.20 12.56 17.01
N GLY A 66 6.37 11.25 17.01
CA GLY A 66 5.32 10.23 16.99
C GLY A 66 5.91 8.83 16.87
N ILE A 67 5.05 7.83 16.69
CA ILE A 67 5.44 6.51 16.18
C ILE A 67 5.86 6.69 14.71
N PRO A 68 7.13 6.45 14.35
CA PRO A 68 7.59 6.65 12.99
C PRO A 68 7.28 5.44 12.10
N PHE A 69 6.81 5.72 10.88
CA PHE A 69 6.75 4.80 9.75
C PHE A 69 7.80 5.21 8.73
N GLU A 70 8.82 4.38 8.57
CA GLU A 70 9.80 4.55 7.50
C GLU A 70 9.35 3.79 6.26
N LEU A 71 9.03 4.51 5.20
CA LEU A 71 8.57 3.92 3.94
C LEU A 71 9.78 3.34 3.20
N LYS A 72 9.76 2.04 2.87
CA LYS A 72 10.89 1.35 2.21
C LYS A 72 10.65 1.23 0.70
N GLY A 73 11.70 0.92 -0.06
CA GLY A 73 11.61 0.75 -1.51
C GLY A 73 12.54 1.67 -2.30
N SER A 74 12.50 1.55 -3.63
CA SER A 74 13.22 2.39 -4.57
C SER A 74 12.49 3.72 -4.81
N ASP A 75 13.15 4.64 -5.51
CA ASP A 75 12.63 5.96 -5.91
C ASP A 75 11.38 5.89 -6.81
N GLU A 76 11.16 4.78 -7.50
CA GLU A 76 9.95 4.50 -8.30
C GLU A 76 8.74 4.11 -7.44
N ILE A 77 8.93 3.88 -6.14
CA ILE A 77 7.87 3.47 -5.22
C ILE A 77 7.27 4.69 -4.54
N ALA A 78 5.94 4.73 -4.60
CA ALA A 78 5.12 5.64 -3.83
C ALA A 78 4.24 4.88 -2.84
N TYR A 79 3.70 5.59 -1.88
CA TYR A 79 2.79 5.11 -0.86
C TYR A 79 1.61 6.05 -0.77
N ASP A 80 0.40 5.51 -0.86
CA ASP A 80 -0.80 6.25 -0.50
C ASP A 80 -1.19 5.86 0.93
N LEU A 81 -1.32 6.87 1.80
CA LEU A 81 -1.64 6.67 3.20
C LEU A 81 -3.11 7.04 3.49
N SER A 82 -3.77 6.23 4.31
CA SER A 82 -5.13 6.49 4.80
C SER A 82 -5.33 5.94 6.21
N GLY A 83 -6.54 6.07 6.76
CA GLY A 83 -6.88 5.68 8.13
C GLY A 83 -7.23 6.90 8.98
N ASP A 84 -6.81 6.91 10.24
CA ASP A 84 -7.07 8.03 11.15
C ASP A 84 -6.09 9.17 10.89
N THR A 85 -6.39 9.93 9.83
CA THR A 85 -5.53 10.99 9.31
C THR A 85 -5.32 12.16 10.28
N ASP A 86 -6.19 12.30 11.29
CA ASP A 86 -6.06 13.32 12.32
C ASP A 86 -4.79 13.11 13.17
N TYR A 87 -4.38 11.86 13.33
CA TYR A 87 -3.17 11.49 14.07
C TYR A 87 -1.95 11.27 13.17
N LEU A 88 -2.09 11.40 11.85
CA LEU A 88 -0.96 11.25 10.92
C LEU A 88 -0.33 12.61 10.62
N CYS A 89 0.99 12.68 10.78
CA CYS A 89 1.80 13.86 10.49
C CYS A 89 2.98 13.58 9.59
N VAL A 90 3.40 14.63 8.91
CA VAL A 90 4.74 14.75 8.33
C VAL A 90 5.51 15.87 9.01
N GLU A 91 6.83 15.75 8.98
CA GLU A 91 7.72 16.81 9.42
C GLU A 91 8.08 17.70 8.22
N ILE A 92 7.67 18.97 8.28
CA ILE A 92 7.97 20.00 7.28
C ILE A 92 8.71 21.12 8.00
N GLU A 93 9.94 21.41 7.57
CA GLU A 93 10.77 22.48 8.15
C GLU A 93 10.90 22.41 9.69
N GLY A 94 10.96 21.19 10.25
CA GLY A 94 11.08 20.94 11.69
C GLY A 94 9.77 21.13 12.47
N ARG A 95 8.62 21.16 11.79
CA ARG A 95 7.28 21.23 12.40
C ARG A 95 6.44 20.04 11.95
N LEU A 96 5.61 19.53 12.85
CA LEU A 96 4.61 18.54 12.48
C LEU A 96 3.41 19.20 11.81
N GLU A 97 3.05 18.70 10.64
CA GLU A 97 1.84 19.07 9.93
C GLU A 97 0.98 17.84 9.69
N SER A 98 -0.33 17.96 9.91
CA SER A 98 -1.29 16.89 9.62
C SER A 98 -1.24 16.51 8.13
N ILE A 99 -1.30 15.21 7.86
CA ILE A 99 -1.25 14.66 6.51
C ILE A 99 -2.40 15.16 5.64
N GLY A 100 -3.56 15.48 6.22
CA GLY A 100 -4.70 16.03 5.49
C GLY A 100 -4.41 17.37 4.82
N LYS A 101 -3.47 18.16 5.36
CA LYS A 101 -3.02 19.44 4.78
C LYS A 101 -1.88 19.25 3.78
N ALA A 102 -0.99 18.30 4.04
CA ALA A 102 0.19 18.02 3.21
C ALA A 102 -0.06 17.01 2.06
N GLY A 103 -1.29 16.48 1.95
CA GLY A 103 -1.64 15.39 1.04
C GLY A 103 -1.19 14.02 1.55
N THR A 104 -1.72 12.94 0.97
CA THR A 104 -1.55 11.56 1.48
C THR A 104 -0.55 10.70 0.72
N SER A 105 -0.08 11.13 -0.45
CA SER A 105 0.88 10.37 -1.25
C SER A 105 2.32 10.70 -0.88
N ARG A 106 3.16 9.67 -0.73
CA ARG A 106 4.55 9.75 -0.23
C ARG A 106 5.50 8.91 -1.04
N LYS A 107 6.78 9.25 -1.02
CA LYS A 107 7.83 8.47 -1.68
C LYS A 107 8.48 7.50 -0.69
N ALA A 108 9.01 6.40 -1.21
CA ALA A 108 9.94 5.58 -0.43
C ALA A 108 11.12 6.42 0.07
N GLY A 109 11.60 6.10 1.26
CA GLY A 109 12.62 6.86 1.99
C GLY A 109 12.05 8.00 2.83
N GLU A 110 10.81 8.44 2.61
CA GLU A 110 10.15 9.39 3.49
C GLU A 110 9.72 8.75 4.80
N ARG A 111 9.54 9.60 5.82
CA ARG A 111 9.06 9.21 7.14
C ARG A 111 7.74 9.91 7.44
N VAL A 112 6.77 9.13 7.88
CA VAL A 112 5.49 9.62 8.39
C VAL A 112 5.41 9.26 9.87
N TYR A 113 4.69 10.05 10.64
CA TYR A 113 4.50 9.81 12.07
C TYR A 113 3.03 9.65 12.38
N TRP A 114 2.71 8.69 13.25
CA TRP A 114 1.45 8.73 13.99
C TRP A 114 1.70 9.37 15.34
N SER A 115 0.93 10.39 15.69
CA SER A 115 1.03 11.09 16.97
C SER A 115 -0.32 11.64 17.39
N PRO A 116 -0.72 11.45 18.66
CA PRO A 116 -1.92 12.09 19.20
C PRO A 116 -1.76 13.62 19.33
N LEU A 117 -0.54 14.13 19.13
CA LEU A 117 -0.22 15.55 19.12
C LEU A 117 -0.24 16.16 17.71
N CYS A 118 -0.61 15.38 16.71
CA CYS A 118 -0.79 15.85 15.35
C CYS A 118 -1.94 16.84 15.23
N GLY A 119 -1.72 17.92 14.47
CA GLY A 119 -2.77 18.90 14.21
C GLY A 119 -3.25 19.61 15.47
N GLU A 120 -4.57 19.56 15.72
CA GLU A 120 -5.17 20.07 16.94
C GLU A 120 -5.30 18.91 17.94
N PRO A 121 -4.43 18.82 18.97
CA PRO A 121 -4.43 17.69 19.88
C PRO A 121 -5.75 17.58 20.65
N SER A 122 -6.20 16.35 20.90
CA SER A 122 -7.28 16.12 21.86
C SER A 122 -6.82 16.58 23.25
N ALA A 123 -7.75 17.11 24.06
CA ALA A 123 -7.42 17.59 25.39
C ALA A 123 -7.09 16.47 26.39
N ASP A 124 -7.53 15.23 26.12
CA ASP A 124 -7.26 14.07 26.96
C ASP A 124 -6.68 12.91 26.14
N LEU A 125 -5.40 12.61 26.36
CA LEU A 125 -4.69 11.50 25.75
C LEU A 125 -5.23 10.13 26.24
N ALA A 126 -5.85 10.08 27.41
CA ALA A 126 -6.40 8.85 27.98
C ALA A 126 -7.69 8.39 27.30
N GLU A 127 -8.36 9.28 26.54
CA GLU A 127 -9.58 8.99 25.78
C GLU A 127 -9.30 8.50 24.36
N ILE A 128 -8.04 8.47 23.93
CA ILE A 128 -7.69 8.04 22.57
C ILE A 128 -7.86 6.53 22.46
N GLU A 129 -8.78 6.12 21.59
CA GLU A 129 -9.07 4.72 21.30
C GLU A 129 -8.05 4.11 20.33
N ALA A 130 -8.27 2.84 19.96
CA ALA A 130 -7.46 2.20 18.94
C ALA A 130 -7.62 2.92 17.59
N SER A 131 -6.51 3.06 16.89
CA SER A 131 -6.38 3.76 15.62
C SER A 131 -5.76 2.84 14.57
N TRP A 132 -5.98 3.15 13.30
CA TRP A 132 -5.49 2.35 12.18
C TRP A 132 -4.84 3.24 11.12
N VAL A 133 -3.77 2.73 10.53
CA VAL A 133 -3.08 3.34 9.40
C VAL A 133 -2.99 2.32 8.28
N THR A 134 -3.48 2.67 7.09
CA THR A 134 -3.27 1.89 5.88
C THR A 134 -2.18 2.54 5.04
N LEU A 135 -1.26 1.72 4.54
CA LEU A 135 -0.26 2.12 3.55
C LEU A 135 -0.40 1.25 2.31
N VAL A 136 -0.78 1.86 1.19
CA VAL A 136 -0.87 1.18 -0.12
C VAL A 136 0.38 1.49 -0.92
N ARG A 137 1.19 0.46 -1.21
CA ARG A 137 2.41 0.60 -2.02
C ARG A 137 2.03 0.71 -3.50
N LYS A 138 2.50 1.76 -4.16
CA LYS A 138 2.30 2.02 -5.58
C LYS A 138 3.62 1.92 -6.35
N GLN A 139 3.59 1.25 -7.51
CA GLN A 139 4.72 1.19 -8.46
C GLN A 139 4.17 1.33 -9.87
N GLU A 140 4.75 2.21 -10.68
CA GLU A 140 4.27 2.49 -12.05
C GLU A 140 2.77 2.85 -12.13
N GLY A 141 2.20 3.40 -11.03
CA GLY A 141 0.78 3.75 -10.91
C GLY A 141 -0.12 2.62 -10.39
N TYR A 142 0.38 1.39 -10.25
CA TYR A 142 -0.40 0.23 -9.79
C TYR A 142 -0.25 0.00 -8.29
N SER A 143 -1.33 -0.46 -7.65
CA SER A 143 -1.26 -1.04 -6.30
C SER A 143 -0.44 -2.33 -6.36
N THR A 144 0.61 -2.41 -5.56
CA THR A 144 1.52 -3.58 -5.51
C THR A 144 1.61 -4.21 -4.14
N GLY A 145 1.04 -3.58 -3.12
CA GLY A 145 0.92 -4.14 -1.79
C GLY A 145 0.18 -3.23 -0.84
N LEU A 146 -0.14 -3.78 0.33
CA LEU A 146 -0.89 -3.12 1.38
C LEU A 146 -0.33 -3.54 2.74
N VAL A 147 -0.09 -2.57 3.61
CA VAL A 147 0.24 -2.79 5.01
C VAL A 147 -0.81 -2.11 5.88
N LEU A 148 -1.36 -2.84 6.84
CA LEU A 148 -2.26 -2.33 7.87
C LEU A 148 -1.54 -2.33 9.20
N VAL A 149 -1.49 -1.16 9.82
CA VAL A 149 -0.92 -0.97 11.14
C VAL A 149 -2.03 -0.57 12.10
N GLY A 150 -2.14 -1.32 13.20
CA GLY A 150 -3.04 -1.05 14.30
C GLY A 150 -2.27 -0.41 15.44
N ILE A 151 -2.84 0.65 15.99
CA ILE A 151 -2.21 1.45 17.03
C ILE A 151 -3.17 1.47 18.20
N SER A 152 -2.75 0.92 19.33
CA SER A 152 -3.60 0.83 20.51
C SER A 152 -2.95 1.52 21.71
N PRO A 153 -3.74 2.19 22.57
CA PRO A 153 -3.24 2.67 23.84
C PRO A 153 -2.85 1.47 24.72
N GLU A 154 -1.69 1.54 25.32
CA GLU A 154 -1.29 0.60 26.37
C GLU A 154 -2.08 0.94 27.64
N ARG A 155 -2.84 -0.04 28.13
CA ARG A 155 -3.63 0.08 29.36
C ARG A 155 -2.98 -0.77 30.43
N GLU A 156 -2.38 -0.14 31.43
CA GLU A 156 -1.86 -0.83 32.60
C GLU A 156 -2.92 -0.79 33.71
N ASN A 157 -3.33 -1.96 34.22
CA ASN A 157 -4.32 -2.09 35.29
C ASN A 157 -5.68 -1.39 35.07
N GLY A 158 -6.11 -1.23 33.81
CA GLY A 158 -7.41 -0.66 33.47
C GLY A 158 -7.49 0.86 33.49
N ASN A 159 -6.41 1.56 33.90
CA ASN A 159 -6.29 3.00 33.73
C ASN A 159 -5.64 3.28 32.37
N GLY A 160 -6.22 4.20 31.59
CA GLY A 160 -5.67 4.64 30.31
C GLY A 160 -4.30 5.30 30.51
N GLY A 161 -3.28 4.78 29.82
CA GLY A 161 -1.95 5.38 29.77
C GLY A 161 -1.79 6.29 28.55
N SER A 162 -0.77 7.13 28.57
CA SER A 162 -0.37 7.99 27.42
C SER A 162 0.57 7.27 26.45
N THR A 163 0.72 5.95 26.58
CA THR A 163 1.63 5.12 25.79
C THR A 163 0.85 4.38 24.72
N PHE A 164 1.40 4.28 23.51
CA PHE A 164 0.76 3.63 22.37
C PHE A 164 1.67 2.57 21.78
N LYS A 165 1.07 1.48 21.29
CA LYS A 165 1.78 0.40 20.61
C LYS A 165 1.25 0.24 19.19
N ALA A 166 2.16 0.21 18.22
CA ALA A 166 1.85 -0.14 16.84
C ALA A 166 2.14 -1.62 16.59
N ASN A 167 1.22 -2.30 15.91
CA ASN A 167 1.38 -3.68 15.44
C ASN A 167 0.96 -3.76 13.97
N ILE A 168 1.72 -4.49 13.16
CA ILE A 168 1.30 -4.83 11.80
C ILE A 168 0.23 -5.92 11.91
N ILE A 169 -0.95 -5.67 11.36
CA ILE A 169 -2.08 -6.60 11.35
C ILE A 169 -2.13 -7.37 10.03
N ALA A 170 -1.80 -6.69 8.94
CA ALA A 170 -1.74 -7.27 7.61
C ALA A 170 -0.55 -6.69 6.85
N SER A 171 0.08 -7.53 6.05
CA SER A 171 1.12 -7.17 5.10
C SER A 171 1.01 -8.07 3.89
N LEU A 172 0.62 -7.48 2.78
CA LEU A 172 0.14 -8.16 1.59
C LEU A 172 0.85 -7.60 0.36
N ALA A 173 1.34 -8.48 -0.50
CA ALA A 173 1.77 -8.13 -1.85
C ALA A 173 0.69 -8.49 -2.84
N PHE A 174 0.54 -7.64 -3.85
CA PHE A 174 -0.30 -7.89 -5.02
C PHE A 174 0.62 -8.38 -6.15
N PRO A 175 0.77 -9.71 -6.33
CA PRO A 175 1.63 -10.27 -7.38
C PRO A 175 1.21 -9.82 -8.77
N GLN A 176 2.17 -9.90 -9.70
CA GLN A 176 1.87 -9.78 -11.12
C GLN A 176 1.22 -11.05 -11.65
N GLN A 177 0.26 -10.92 -12.55
CA GLN A 177 -0.28 -12.02 -13.34
C GLN A 177 0.26 -11.91 -14.76
N ASP A 178 0.86 -12.99 -15.27
CA ASP A 178 1.51 -13.03 -16.59
C ASP A 178 2.54 -11.90 -16.82
N GLY A 179 3.19 -11.43 -15.74
CA GLY A 179 4.19 -10.36 -15.77
C GLY A 179 3.62 -8.93 -15.81
N ALA A 180 2.29 -8.77 -15.67
CA ALA A 180 1.62 -7.48 -15.58
C ALA A 180 1.08 -7.21 -14.18
N TYR A 181 1.13 -5.96 -13.74
CA TYR A 181 0.44 -5.55 -12.51
C TYR A 181 -1.06 -5.66 -12.69
N GLN A 182 -1.72 -6.12 -11.63
CA GLN A 182 -3.17 -6.20 -11.56
C GLN A 182 -3.74 -4.82 -11.19
N GLU A 183 -4.89 -4.49 -11.76
CA GLU A 183 -5.65 -3.32 -11.33
C GLU A 183 -6.42 -3.70 -10.07
N ILE A 184 -6.19 -2.99 -8.97
CA ILE A 184 -6.89 -3.18 -7.70
C ILE A 184 -7.73 -1.94 -7.47
N SER A 185 -9.06 -2.11 -7.41
CA SER A 185 -9.96 -0.99 -7.21
C SER A 185 -9.88 -0.44 -5.78
N ASP A 186 -10.34 0.80 -5.60
CA ASP A 186 -10.49 1.38 -4.25
C ASP A 186 -11.52 0.61 -3.41
N GLU A 187 -12.49 -0.06 -4.04
CA GLU A 187 -13.49 -0.88 -3.36
C GLU A 187 -12.85 -2.18 -2.84
N ASP A 188 -12.06 -2.88 -3.66
CA ASP A 188 -11.33 -4.08 -3.24
C ASP A 188 -10.39 -3.79 -2.07
N LEU A 189 -9.69 -2.64 -2.11
CA LEU A 189 -8.81 -2.21 -1.01
C LEU A 189 -9.61 -1.99 0.28
N ARG A 190 -10.80 -1.37 0.20
CA ARG A 190 -11.65 -1.14 1.38
C ARG A 190 -12.22 -2.44 1.95
N ASP A 191 -12.63 -3.36 1.09
CA ASP A 191 -13.15 -4.67 1.50
C ASP A 191 -12.05 -5.50 2.16
N LEU A 192 -10.85 -5.49 1.59
CA LEU A 192 -9.67 -6.11 2.18
C LEU A 192 -9.32 -5.49 3.53
N GLU A 193 -9.32 -4.15 3.64
CA GLU A 193 -9.14 -3.48 4.93
C GLU A 193 -10.16 -3.90 5.97
N ALA A 194 -11.43 -3.97 5.60
CA ALA A 194 -12.52 -4.34 6.49
C ALA A 194 -12.43 -5.81 6.96
N GLU A 195 -11.80 -6.70 6.19
CA GLU A 195 -11.56 -8.08 6.61
C GLU A 195 -10.62 -8.16 7.83
N TYR A 196 -9.55 -7.38 7.84
CA TYR A 196 -8.54 -7.40 8.91
C TYR A 196 -8.88 -6.54 10.12
N LYS A 197 -9.84 -5.62 10.00
CA LYS A 197 -10.29 -4.74 11.09
C LYS A 197 -11.43 -5.32 11.95
N LYS A 198 -11.87 -6.56 11.68
CA LYS A 198 -12.90 -7.29 12.43
C LYS A 198 -12.35 -7.89 13.72
#